data_AF-A0A7C0YEF1-F1
#
_entry.id   AF-A0A7C0YEF1-F1
#
_cell.length_a   1.000
_cell.length_b   1.000
_cell.length_c   1.000
_cell.angle_alpha   90.00
_cell.angle_beta   90.00
_cell.angle_gamma   90.00
#
_symmetry.space_group_name_H-M   'P 1'
#
loop_
_entity.id
_entity.type
_entity.pdbx_description
1 polymer ?
#
loop_
_entity_poly.entity_id
_entity_poly.type
_entity_poly.pdbx_seq_one_letter_code
_entity_poly.pdbx_strand_id
1 'polypeptide(L)'
;VNGQIMQESNTSNMIFSVAEIISFLSRHFTLYPGDVILTGTPSGVGAFREPPVYLKDGDEVVVDIEGIGSLSNTCSARTSSIET
;
A
#
# COMPACT_ATOMS: atom_id res chain seq x y z
N VAL A 1 -6.67 8.20 -4.61
CA VAL A 1 -7.80 8.33 -3.65
C VAL A 1 -8.82 9.26 -4.27
N ASN A 2 -10.05 8.80 -4.51
CA ASN A 2 -11.12 9.58 -5.17
C ASN A 2 -10.65 10.23 -6.48
N GLY A 3 -9.94 9.48 -7.33
CA GLY A 3 -9.34 9.98 -8.56
C GLY A 3 -8.10 10.88 -8.40
N GLN A 4 -7.73 11.29 -7.17
CA GLN A 4 -6.53 12.07 -6.92
C GLN A 4 -5.30 11.17 -6.75
N ILE A 5 -4.22 11.50 -7.46
CA ILE A 5 -2.92 10.83 -7.34
C ILE A 5 -2.32 11.19 -5.98
N MET A 6 -2.24 10.20 -5.09
CA MET A 6 -1.60 10.36 -3.78
C MET A 6 -0.13 9.92 -3.81
N GLN A 7 0.18 8.89 -4.57
CA GLN A 7 1.51 8.30 -4.69
C GLN A 7 1.75 7.95 -6.15
N GLU A 8 2.96 8.24 -6.64
CA GLU A 8 3.40 7.93 -8.00
C GLU A 8 4.92 7.75 -8.00
N SER A 9 5.40 6.59 -8.46
CA SER A 9 6.83 6.31 -8.56
C SER A 9 7.09 5.11 -9.46
N ASN A 10 8.36 4.70 -9.57
CA ASN A 10 8.79 3.54 -10.32
C ASN A 10 9.57 2.56 -9.41
N THR A 11 9.48 1.26 -9.68
CA THR A 11 10.21 0.22 -8.94
C THR A 11 11.73 0.34 -9.09
N SER A 12 12.23 1.03 -10.11
CA SER A 12 13.64 1.40 -10.25
C SER A 12 14.16 2.29 -9.12
N ASN A 13 13.27 2.97 -8.39
CA ASN A 13 13.62 3.84 -7.27
C ASN A 13 13.64 3.11 -5.92
N MET A 14 13.42 1.79 -5.92
CA MET A 14 13.53 1.00 -4.69
C MET A 14 14.96 1.05 -4.16
N ILE A 15 15.10 1.35 -2.86
CA ILE A 15 16.41 1.39 -2.20
C ILE A 15 17.05 0.00 -2.16
N PHE A 16 16.23 -1.04 -1.97
CA PHE A 16 16.63 -2.44 -2.02
C PHE A 16 15.80 -3.15 -3.09
N SER A 17 16.45 -3.84 -4.02
CA SER A 17 15.77 -4.64 -5.03
C SER A 17 15.01 -5.82 -4.41
N VAL A 18 14.07 -6.39 -5.18
CA VAL A 18 13.33 -7.60 -4.76
C VAL A 18 14.28 -8.74 -4.41
N ALA A 19 15.36 -8.92 -5.18
CA ALA A 19 16.37 -9.95 -4.93
C ALA A 19 17.11 -9.73 -3.60
N GLU A 20 17.47 -8.49 -3.27
CA GLU A 20 18.10 -8.15 -1.99
C GLU A 20 17.17 -8.38 -0.80
N ILE A 21 15.88 -8.02 -0.94
CA ILE A 21 14.87 -8.26 0.10
C ILE A 21 14.72 -9.77 0.37
N ILE A 22 14.58 -10.58 -0.68
CA ILE A 22 14.47 -12.05 -0.56
C ILE A 22 15.72 -12.62 0.13
N SER A 23 16.92 -12.24 -0.35
CA SER A 23 18.21 -12.68 0.22
C SER A 23 18.39 -12.27 1.68
N PHE A 24 17.95 -11.08 2.05
CA PHE A 24 18.01 -10.61 3.44
C PHE A 24 17.08 -11.43 4.35
N LEU A 25 15.82 -11.61 3.94
CA LEU A 25 14.82 -12.33 4.73
C LEU A 25 15.16 -13.81 4.86
N SER A 26 15.62 -14.47 3.79
CA SER A 26 15.91 -15.91 3.78
C SER A 26 17.08 -16.33 4.68
N ARG A 27 17.91 -15.38 5.14
CA ARG A 27 18.96 -15.63 6.13
C ARG A 27 18.44 -15.69 7.56
N HIS A 28 17.26 -15.14 7.82
CA HIS A 28 16.69 -15.02 9.17
C HIS A 28 15.39 -15.82 9.33
N PHE A 29 14.67 -16.04 8.24
CA PHE A 29 13.41 -16.78 8.18
C PHE A 29 13.45 -17.82 7.07
N THR A 30 12.77 -18.94 7.25
CA THR A 30 12.46 -19.84 6.13
C THR A 30 11.27 -19.25 5.37
N LEU A 31 11.48 -18.94 4.09
CA LEU A 31 10.41 -18.51 3.18
C LEU A 31 9.78 -19.75 2.54
N TYR A 32 8.46 -19.85 2.57
CA TYR A 32 7.70 -20.95 2.00
C TYR A 32 7.01 -20.54 0.69
N PRO A 33 6.77 -21.49 -0.24
CA PRO A 33 5.94 -21.22 -1.40
C PRO A 33 4.56 -20.69 -0.99
N GLY A 34 4.19 -19.53 -1.53
CA GLY A 34 2.95 -18.84 -1.19
C GLY A 34 3.10 -17.68 -0.20
N ASP A 35 4.28 -17.50 0.40
CA ASP A 35 4.56 -16.32 1.22
C ASP A 35 4.50 -15.03 0.40
N VAL A 36 3.97 -13.97 1.01
CA VAL A 36 3.83 -12.64 0.40
C VAL A 36 4.70 -11.64 1.13
N ILE A 37 5.57 -10.95 0.38
CA ILE A 37 6.43 -9.88 0.89
C ILE A 37 5.92 -8.54 0.34
N LEU A 38 5.59 -7.62 1.24
CA LEU A 38 5.26 -6.25 0.87
C LEU A 38 6.56 -5.43 0.80
N THR A 39 6.94 -5.02 -0.40
CA THR A 39 8.28 -4.46 -0.70
C THR A 39 8.43 -2.98 -0.36
N GLY A 40 7.44 -2.37 0.30
CA GLY A 40 7.42 -0.96 0.66
C GLY A 40 6.47 -0.12 -0.21
N THR A 41 6.42 1.17 0.08
CA THR A 41 5.57 2.16 -0.59
C THR A 41 6.39 3.42 -0.90
N PRO A 42 6.14 4.11 -2.02
CA PRO A 42 6.83 5.36 -2.34
C PRO A 42 6.35 6.53 -1.47
N SER A 43 6.96 7.71 -1.65
CA SER A 43 6.53 8.94 -1.00
C SER A 43 5.06 9.29 -1.31
N GLY A 44 4.41 10.03 -0.41
CA GLY A 44 3.03 10.50 -0.59
C GLY A 44 1.99 9.79 0.29
N VAL A 45 2.42 8.93 1.21
CA VAL A 45 1.54 8.42 2.27
C VAL A 45 0.88 9.60 3.00
N GLY A 46 -0.44 9.57 3.14
CA GLY A 46 -1.23 10.69 3.59
C GLY A 46 -0.85 11.24 4.99
N ALA A 47 -0.34 10.38 5.87
CA ALA A 47 0.13 10.78 7.21
C ALA A 47 1.33 11.74 7.19
N PHE A 48 2.13 11.76 6.11
CA PHE A 48 3.31 12.63 5.96
C PHE A 48 3.06 13.84 5.05
N ARG A 49 1.79 14.12 4.70
CA ARG A 49 1.42 15.34 3.98
C ARG A 49 1.17 16.47 4.96
N GLU A 50 1.24 17.71 4.46
CA GLU A 50 0.94 18.92 5.22
C GLU A 50 -0.16 19.72 4.49
N PRO A 51 -1.41 19.73 4.97
CA PRO A 51 -1.91 18.99 6.14
C PRO A 51 -2.01 17.46 5.89
N PRO A 52 -2.04 16.63 6.95
CA PRO A 52 -2.22 15.18 6.80
C PRO A 52 -3.56 14.83 6.14
N VAL A 53 -3.54 13.78 5.32
CA VAL A 53 -4.73 13.26 4.62
C VAL A 53 -4.96 11.82 5.05
N TYR A 54 -6.00 11.59 5.85
CA TYR A 54 -6.44 10.24 6.24
C TYR A 54 -7.66 9.83 5.44
N LEU A 55 -7.81 8.51 5.25
CA LEU A 55 -8.97 7.93 4.58
C LEU A 55 -10.23 8.16 5.40
N LYS A 56 -11.32 8.44 4.71
CA LYS A 56 -12.66 8.67 5.26
C LYS A 56 -13.61 7.57 4.80
N ASP A 57 -14.75 7.48 5.48
CA ASP A 57 -15.85 6.63 5.03
C ASP A 57 -16.27 7.03 3.61
N GLY A 58 -16.42 6.03 2.74
CA GLY A 58 -16.77 6.22 1.33
C GLY A 58 -15.60 6.56 0.40
N ASP A 59 -14.39 6.80 0.90
CA ASP A 59 -13.23 7.06 0.02
C ASP A 59 -12.91 5.83 -0.84
N GLU A 60 -12.66 6.05 -2.14
CA GLU A 60 -12.16 5.02 -3.05
C GLU A 60 -10.63 5.09 -3.15
N VAL A 61 -9.97 3.98 -2.84
CA VAL A 61 -8.53 3.80 -2.99
C VAL A 61 -8.27 2.89 -4.18
N VAL A 62 -7.68 3.46 -5.23
CA VAL A 62 -7.17 2.73 -6.39
C VAL A 62 -5.65 2.66 -6.29
N VAL A 63 -5.11 1.45 -6.40
CA VAL A 63 -3.67 1.18 -6.55
C VAL A 63 -3.46 0.53 -7.91
N ASP A 64 -2.51 1.05 -8.67
CA ASP A 64 -2.18 0.55 -10.01
C ASP A 64 -0.68 0.27 -10.13
N ILE A 65 -0.33 -0.80 -10.83
CA ILE A 65 1.04 -1.10 -11.26
C ILE A 65 1.02 -1.45 -12.73
N GLU A 66 1.78 -0.68 -13.52
CA GLU A 66 1.94 -0.91 -14.95
C GLU A 66 2.36 -2.37 -15.23
N GLY A 67 1.63 -3.02 -16.15
CA GLY A 67 1.89 -4.41 -16.53
C GLY A 67 1.35 -5.48 -15.58
N ILE A 68 0.78 -5.10 -14.42
CA ILE A 68 0.12 -6.03 -13.48
C ILE A 68 -1.39 -5.78 -13.45
N GLY A 69 -1.80 -4.52 -13.27
CA GLY A 69 -3.20 -4.09 -13.22
C GLY A 69 -3.53 -3.26 -11.98
N SER A 70 -4.82 -2.95 -11.85
CA SER A 70 -5.33 -2.08 -10.78
C SER A 70 -6.22 -2.83 -9.78
N LEU A 71 -6.16 -2.40 -8.53
CA LEU A 71 -7.06 -2.82 -7.45
C LEU A 71 -7.80 -1.60 -6.92
N SER A 72 -9.14 -1.63 -6.89
CA SER A 72 -9.98 -0.61 -6.26
C SER A 72 -10.63 -1.15 -4.98
N ASN A 73 -10.58 -0.36 -3.91
CA ASN A 73 -11.25 -0.65 -2.64
C ASN A 73 -12.00 0.60 -2.15
N THR A 74 -13.26 0.46 -1.80
CA THR A 74 -14.03 1.50 -1.10
C THR A 74 -13.87 1.35 0.41
N CYS A 75 -13.43 2.41 1.07
CA CYS A 75 -13.30 2.46 2.52
C CYS A 75 -14.68 2.55 3.19
N SER A 76 -14.89 1.74 4.23
CA SER A 76 -16.08 1.82 5.07
C SER A 76 -15.67 1.94 6.54
N ALA A 77 -16.09 3.02 7.18
CA ALA A 77 -15.99 3.16 8.62
C ALA A 77 -17.09 2.33 9.27
N ARG A 78 -16.70 1.51 10.25
CA ARG A 78 -17.68 0.75 11.02
C ARG A 78 -18.55 1.72 11.82
N THR A 79 -19.84 1.81 11.50
CA THR A 79 -20.80 2.51 12.36
C THR A 79 -21.13 1.61 13.54
N SER A 80 -20.82 2.04 14.76
CA SER A 80 -21.32 1.39 15.97
C SER A 80 -22.79 1.78 16.13
N SER A 81 -23.72 0.93 15.71
CA SER A 81 -25.09 1.01 16.21
C SER A 81 -25.08 0.60 17.68
N ILE A 82 -24.94 1.59 18.58
CA ILE A 82 -25.42 1.43 19.94
C ILE A 82 -26.95 1.50 19.82
N GLU A 83 -27.59 0.34 19.65
CA GLU A 83 -29.02 0.24 19.98
C GLU A 83 -29.17 0.61 21.45
N THR A 84 -30.07 1.56 21.70
CA THR A 84 -30.41 2.06 23.05
C THR A 84 -31.44 1.14 23.69
#